data_AF-A0A3A2ZIW3-F1
#
_entry.id   AF-A0A3A2ZIW3-F1
#
_cell.length_a   1.000
_cell.length_b   1.000
_cell.length_c   1.000
_cell.angle_alpha   90.00
_cell.angle_beta   90.00
_cell.angle_gamma   90.00
#
_symmetry.space_group_name_H-M   'P 1'
#
loop_
_entity.id
_entity.type
_entity.pdbx_description
1 polymer ?
#
loop_
_entity_poly.entity_id
_entity_poly.type
_entity_poly.pdbx_seq_one_letter_code
_entity_poly.pdbx_strand_id
1 'polypeptide(L)'
;MLNIAMPSLAVSVSSAGGLGFLAAGFDVSNLERRLEEAACLVKKSEGAARQFYLDNGTLPIGVGFLNWGADLNLSVAAIQKYKPCAVWFFAPKTQPDDLVPWAQQVRAVTSNNTQIWVQVGSVTEAISVAHALNPDALVVQGSDAGGHGLARSASVMTLVPEVRDALQEQRMNHISILAAGGIVDGRGMAASLALGASGVAMGTRFLASLEATVAHGYQTEILRVSDGGLTTVRSTVYDRVRGIEGWPVQYDGRG
;
A
#
# COMPACT_ATOMS: atom_id res chain seq x y z
N MET A 1 -6.32 -1.11 2.62
CA MET A 1 -7.22 -1.73 3.63
C MET A 1 -7.61 -0.71 4.70
N LEU A 2 -8.46 0.26 4.35
CA LEU A 2 -8.84 1.36 5.24
C LEU A 2 -9.53 0.84 6.51
N ASN A 3 -9.14 1.37 7.68
CA ASN A 3 -9.64 0.98 9.01
C ASN A 3 -9.46 -0.50 9.39
N ILE A 4 -8.70 -1.27 8.61
CA ILE A 4 -8.39 -2.68 8.89
C ILE A 4 -6.91 -2.86 9.19
N ALA A 5 -6.04 -2.26 8.37
CA ALA A 5 -4.60 -2.25 8.58
C ALA A 5 -4.21 -1.18 9.61
N MET A 6 -4.46 -1.51 10.87
CA MET A 6 -4.21 -0.68 12.05
C MET A 6 -2.85 -1.02 12.68
N PRO A 7 -2.39 -0.33 13.74
CA PRO A 7 -1.06 -0.54 14.32
C PRO A 7 -0.73 -2.01 14.64
N SER A 8 -1.68 -2.76 15.19
CA SER A 8 -1.51 -4.19 15.50
C SER A 8 -1.09 -5.02 14.29
N LEU A 9 -1.82 -4.92 13.18
CA LEU A 9 -1.50 -5.66 11.96
C LEU A 9 -0.16 -5.21 11.35
N ALA A 10 0.07 -3.90 11.26
CA ALA A 10 1.30 -3.38 10.67
C ALA A 10 2.55 -3.85 11.44
N VAL A 11 2.53 -3.76 12.77
CA VAL A 11 3.67 -4.19 13.59
C VAL A 11 3.84 -5.71 13.56
N SER A 12 2.75 -6.48 13.51
CA SER A 12 2.82 -7.94 13.47
C SER A 12 3.40 -8.45 12.15
N VAL A 13 3.03 -7.85 11.02
CA VAL A 13 3.64 -8.17 9.72
C VAL A 13 5.14 -7.85 9.72
N SER A 14 5.54 -6.70 10.26
CA SER A 14 6.96 -6.35 10.35
C SER A 14 7.74 -7.26 11.31
N SER A 15 7.14 -7.65 12.42
CA SER A 15 7.75 -8.58 13.39
C SER A 15 7.88 -10.00 12.83
N ALA A 16 6.99 -10.39 11.91
CA ALA A 16 7.06 -11.65 11.17
C ALA A 16 8.08 -11.64 10.00
N GLY A 17 8.83 -10.55 9.80
CA GLY A 17 9.87 -10.43 8.77
C GLY A 17 9.38 -9.87 7.43
N GLY A 18 8.12 -9.46 7.33
CA GLY A 18 7.61 -8.67 6.20
C GLY A 18 7.78 -7.16 6.43
N LEU A 19 7.07 -6.36 5.62
CA LEU A 19 6.89 -4.93 5.88
C LEU A 19 5.41 -4.63 6.02
N GLY A 20 4.97 -4.33 7.25
CA GLY A 20 3.58 -3.96 7.52
C GLY A 20 3.31 -2.49 7.22
N PHE A 21 2.11 -2.20 6.72
CA PHE A 21 1.64 -0.85 6.45
C PHE A 21 0.44 -0.48 7.32
N LEU A 22 0.54 0.66 7.99
CA LEU A 22 -0.59 1.33 8.63
C LEU A 22 -1.40 2.08 7.56
N ALA A 23 -2.72 1.85 7.49
CA ALA A 23 -3.59 2.63 6.62
C ALA A 23 -3.97 3.96 7.29
N ALA A 24 -3.28 5.04 6.94
CA ALA A 24 -3.70 6.39 7.31
C ALA A 24 -5.03 6.74 6.63
N GLY A 25 -5.13 6.43 5.33
CA GLY A 25 -6.35 6.68 4.56
C GLY A 25 -6.44 8.11 4.05
N PHE A 26 -7.66 8.60 3.85
CA PHE A 26 -7.95 9.97 3.42
C PHE A 26 -8.18 10.91 4.61
N ASP A 27 -8.60 10.39 5.77
CA ASP A 27 -8.73 11.16 7.01
C ASP A 27 -7.55 10.84 7.92
N VAL A 28 -6.63 11.79 8.05
CA VAL A 28 -5.38 11.66 8.81
C VAL A 28 -5.47 12.26 10.21
N SER A 29 -6.65 12.67 10.67
CA SER A 29 -6.87 13.25 12.01
C SER A 29 -6.35 12.39 13.16
N ASN A 30 -6.36 11.07 12.99
CA ASN A 30 -5.91 10.09 13.98
C ASN A 30 -4.51 9.53 13.71
N LEU A 31 -3.79 10.04 12.70
CA LEU A 31 -2.53 9.46 12.25
C LEU A 31 -1.45 9.47 13.34
N GLU A 32 -1.28 10.61 14.03
CA GLU A 32 -0.31 10.76 15.11
C GLU A 32 -0.53 9.73 16.23
N ARG A 33 -1.77 9.60 16.70
CA ARG A 33 -2.15 8.61 17.72
C ARG A 33 -1.86 7.18 17.26
N ARG A 34 -2.17 6.85 16.00
CA ARG A 34 -1.93 5.51 15.43
C ARG A 34 -0.43 5.21 15.30
N LEU A 35 0.39 6.21 14.94
CA LEU A 35 1.84 6.05 14.86
C LEU A 35 2.49 5.93 16.24
N GLU A 36 1.99 6.65 17.24
CA GLU A 36 2.42 6.48 18.63
C GLU A 36 2.11 5.09 19.16
N GLU A 37 0.92 4.57 18.88
CA GLU A 37 0.53 3.20 19.22
C GLU A 37 1.45 2.18 18.52
N ALA A 38 1.72 2.35 17.23
CA ALA A 38 2.64 1.49 16.49
C ALA A 38 4.06 1.51 17.08
N ALA A 39 4.58 2.69 17.42
CA ALA A 39 5.89 2.83 18.07
C ALA A 39 5.93 2.13 19.44
N CYS A 40 4.85 2.22 20.23
CA CYS A 40 4.72 1.49 21.48
C CYS A 40 4.70 -0.02 21.28
N LEU A 41 3.98 -0.51 20.27
CA LEU A 41 3.90 -1.93 19.95
C LEU A 41 5.26 -2.49 19.47
N VAL A 42 5.99 -1.77 18.61
CA VAL A 42 7.34 -2.18 18.17
C VAL A 42 8.31 -2.26 19.36
N LYS A 43 8.24 -1.33 20.31
CA LYS A 43 9.10 -1.37 21.51
C LYS A 43 8.81 -2.59 22.41
N LYS A 44 7.58 -3.08 22.39
CA LYS A 44 7.09 -4.26 23.14
C LYS A 44 7.24 -5.57 22.37
N SER A 45 7.45 -5.54 21.06
CA SER A 45 7.65 -6.75 20.26
C SER A 45 9.07 -7.30 20.44
N GLU A 46 9.33 -8.48 19.89
CA GLU A 46 10.66 -9.10 19.90
C GLU A 46 11.20 -9.23 18.47
N GLY A 47 12.51 -9.48 18.35
CA GLY A 47 13.15 -9.77 17.07
C GLY A 47 13.66 -8.54 16.31
N ALA A 48 13.91 -8.75 15.01
CA ALA A 48 14.69 -7.83 14.17
C ALA A 48 14.05 -6.45 14.02
N ALA A 49 12.72 -6.37 13.95
CA ALA A 49 12.01 -5.08 13.80
C ALA A 49 12.25 -4.15 14.99
N ARG A 50 12.18 -4.68 16.23
CA ARG A 50 12.47 -3.91 17.44
C ARG A 50 13.93 -3.45 17.45
N GLN A 51 14.86 -4.37 17.17
CA GLN A 51 16.28 -4.05 17.17
C GLN A 51 16.60 -2.96 16.15
N PHE A 52 16.08 -3.08 14.93
CA PHE A 52 16.19 -2.06 13.89
C PHE A 52 15.68 -0.70 14.36
N TYR A 53 14.52 -0.66 15.05
CA TYR A 53 13.98 0.60 15.55
C TYR A 53 14.86 1.25 16.62
N LEU A 54 15.39 0.44 17.56
CA LEU A 54 16.29 0.93 18.60
C LEU A 54 17.61 1.46 18.05
N ASP A 55 18.15 0.80 17.03
CA ASP A 55 19.45 1.14 16.46
C ASP A 55 19.38 2.35 15.51
N ASN A 56 18.31 2.45 14.71
CA ASN A 56 18.21 3.44 13.63
C ASN A 56 17.25 4.59 13.96
N GLY A 57 16.36 4.43 14.94
CA GLY A 57 15.29 5.39 15.23
C GLY A 57 14.21 5.49 14.14
N THR A 58 14.27 4.62 13.13
CA THR A 58 13.28 4.52 12.04
C THR A 58 12.23 3.49 12.42
N LEU A 59 10.97 3.89 12.43
CA LEU A 59 9.86 3.02 12.77
C LEU A 59 9.68 1.97 11.64
N PRO A 60 9.76 0.66 11.93
CA PRO A 60 9.83 -0.41 10.93
C PRO A 60 8.45 -0.77 10.36
N ILE A 61 7.62 0.22 10.08
CA ILE A 61 6.36 0.08 9.37
C ILE A 61 6.26 1.15 8.29
N GLY A 62 5.48 0.84 7.26
CA GLY A 62 5.04 1.83 6.28
C GLY A 62 3.73 2.53 6.67
N VAL A 63 3.41 3.63 6.00
CA VAL A 63 2.14 4.35 6.16
C VAL A 63 1.51 4.61 4.79
N GLY A 64 0.27 4.16 4.58
CA GLY A 64 -0.47 4.33 3.33
C GLY A 64 -1.47 5.47 3.36
N PHE A 65 -1.45 6.32 2.33
CA PHE A 65 -2.29 7.50 2.18
C PHE A 65 -3.22 7.37 0.97
N LEU A 66 -4.42 7.93 1.10
CA LEU A 66 -5.32 8.15 -0.03
C LEU A 66 -5.21 9.62 -0.42
N ASN A 67 -4.40 9.89 -1.44
CA ASN A 67 -3.93 11.23 -1.78
C ASN A 67 -5.03 12.15 -2.34
N TRP A 68 -6.20 11.62 -2.69
CA TRP A 68 -7.36 12.44 -3.05
C TRP A 68 -7.95 13.22 -1.87
N GLY A 69 -7.69 12.82 -0.62
CA GLY A 69 -8.28 13.44 0.57
C GLY A 69 -7.35 13.66 1.75
N ALA A 70 -6.24 12.91 1.85
CA ALA A 70 -5.29 13.06 2.94
C ALA A 70 -4.70 14.48 3.00
N ASP A 71 -4.62 15.06 4.20
CA ASP A 71 -3.98 16.36 4.40
C ASP A 71 -2.44 16.20 4.41
N LEU A 72 -1.77 16.89 3.50
CA LEU A 72 -0.32 16.80 3.32
C LEU A 72 0.44 17.31 4.55
N ASN A 73 0.05 18.44 5.13
CA ASN A 73 0.79 19.09 6.21
C ASN A 73 0.73 18.26 7.50
N LEU A 74 -0.46 17.77 7.86
CA LEU A 74 -0.65 16.87 9.00
C LEU A 74 0.11 15.56 8.79
N SER A 75 0.11 15.02 7.57
CA SER A 75 0.83 13.80 7.24
C SER A 75 2.34 13.95 7.37
N VAL A 76 2.90 15.03 6.81
CA VAL A 76 4.34 15.33 6.85
C VAL A 76 4.80 15.61 8.27
N ALA A 77 4.03 16.33 9.08
CA ALA A 77 4.34 16.54 10.50
C ALA A 77 4.42 15.21 11.27
N ALA A 78 3.46 14.31 11.05
CA ALA A 78 3.47 12.98 11.67
C ALA A 78 4.64 12.11 11.18
N ILE A 79 4.94 12.14 9.87
CA ILE A 79 6.08 11.42 9.28
C ILE A 79 7.40 11.92 9.87
N GLN A 80 7.58 13.23 9.98
CA GLN A 80 8.79 13.84 10.57
C GLN A 80 8.99 13.39 12.02
N LYS A 81 7.89 13.33 12.80
CA LYS A 81 7.92 12.96 14.21
C LYS A 81 8.20 11.48 14.45
N TYR A 82 7.52 10.58 13.72
CA TYR A 82 7.57 9.13 13.98
C TYR A 82 8.47 8.34 13.02
N LYS A 83 8.90 8.95 11.91
CA LYS A 83 9.87 8.40 10.96
C LYS A 83 9.55 6.96 10.50
N PRO A 84 8.37 6.70 9.91
CA PRO A 84 8.10 5.40 9.30
C PRO A 84 9.12 5.10 8.19
N CYS A 85 9.47 3.83 8.00
CA CYS A 85 10.48 3.44 7.01
C CYS A 85 10.00 3.60 5.56
N ALA A 86 8.68 3.65 5.34
CA ALA A 86 8.09 3.89 4.04
C ALA A 86 6.79 4.70 4.10
N VAL A 87 6.49 5.42 3.04
CA VAL A 87 5.16 5.95 2.73
C VAL A 87 4.64 5.31 1.45
N TRP A 88 3.34 5.07 1.38
CA TRP A 88 2.68 4.52 0.21
C TRP A 88 1.61 5.49 -0.27
N PHE A 89 1.79 6.01 -1.47
CA PHE A 89 0.86 6.92 -2.12
C PHE A 89 -0.09 6.19 -3.05
N PHE A 90 -1.38 6.53 -2.97
CA PHE A 90 -2.41 5.92 -3.78
C PHE A 90 -3.56 6.89 -4.08
N ALA A 91 -4.10 6.77 -5.29
CA ALA A 91 -5.28 7.48 -5.77
C ALA A 91 -5.23 9.01 -5.57
N PRO A 92 -4.23 9.72 -6.10
CA PRO A 92 -4.34 11.17 -6.30
C PRO A 92 -5.52 11.52 -7.23
N LYS A 93 -5.97 12.78 -7.22
CA LYS A 93 -6.96 13.23 -8.21
C LYS A 93 -6.32 13.32 -9.60
N THR A 94 -5.09 13.80 -9.65
CA THR A 94 -4.26 13.93 -10.86
C THR A 94 -2.93 13.20 -10.65
N GLN A 95 -2.73 12.08 -11.35
CA GLN A 95 -1.49 11.30 -11.29
C GLN A 95 -0.58 11.67 -12.47
N PRO A 96 0.72 11.98 -12.25
CA PRO A 96 1.47 11.96 -10.98
C PRO A 96 1.50 13.30 -10.23
N ASP A 97 0.95 14.37 -10.82
CA ASP A 97 1.19 15.76 -10.39
C ASP A 97 0.87 16.02 -8.91
N ASP A 98 -0.25 15.51 -8.40
CA ASP A 98 -0.63 15.72 -6.99
C ASP A 98 0.35 15.02 -6.02
N LEU A 99 1.13 14.03 -6.47
CA LEU A 99 2.08 13.29 -5.64
C LEU A 99 3.47 13.93 -5.59
N VAL A 100 3.79 14.83 -6.52
CA VAL A 100 5.08 15.55 -6.53
C VAL A 100 5.33 16.31 -5.22
N PRO A 101 4.40 17.17 -4.72
CA PRO A 101 4.63 17.87 -3.45
C PRO A 101 4.74 16.92 -2.26
N TRP A 102 4.01 15.79 -2.27
CA TRP A 102 4.13 14.75 -1.24
C TRP A 102 5.54 14.16 -1.20
N ALA A 103 6.04 13.72 -2.35
CA ALA A 103 7.38 13.12 -2.45
C ALA A 103 8.47 14.11 -2.02
N GLN A 104 8.38 15.37 -2.47
CA GLN A 104 9.35 16.42 -2.11
C GLN A 104 9.37 16.71 -0.61
N GLN A 105 8.19 16.89 0.01
CA GLN A 105 8.12 17.20 1.44
C GLN A 105 8.54 16.03 2.32
N VAL A 106 8.13 14.80 1.99
CA VAL A 106 8.58 13.60 2.72
C VAL A 106 10.09 13.46 2.66
N ARG A 107 10.70 13.60 1.47
CA ARG A 107 12.17 13.58 1.34
C ARG A 107 12.85 14.67 2.17
N ALA A 108 12.30 15.89 2.13
CA ALA A 108 12.85 17.02 2.87
C ALA A 108 12.84 16.79 4.39
N VAL A 109 11.71 16.40 4.96
CA VAL A 109 11.59 16.27 6.43
C VAL A 109 12.25 15.00 6.99
N THR A 110 12.48 13.99 6.15
CA THR A 110 13.10 12.72 6.56
C THR A 110 14.55 12.59 6.13
N SER A 111 15.10 13.59 5.43
CA SER A 111 16.43 13.52 4.79
C SER A 111 16.59 12.28 3.91
N ASN A 112 15.53 11.91 3.18
CA ASN A 112 15.42 10.70 2.34
C ASN A 112 15.46 9.36 3.09
N ASN A 113 15.31 9.34 4.42
CA ASN A 113 15.31 8.08 5.18
C ASN A 113 13.99 7.29 5.10
N THR A 114 12.90 7.94 4.68
CA THR A 114 11.61 7.28 4.45
C THR A 114 11.45 6.99 2.97
N GLN A 115 11.32 5.72 2.62
CA GLN A 115 11.12 5.29 1.24
C GLN A 115 9.76 5.75 0.69
N ILE A 116 9.71 6.06 -0.59
CA ILE A 116 8.49 6.45 -1.30
C ILE A 116 8.04 5.31 -2.19
N TRP A 117 6.86 4.77 -1.87
CA TRP A 117 6.18 3.75 -2.65
C TRP A 117 4.95 4.37 -3.31
N VAL A 118 4.70 4.03 -4.57
CA VAL A 118 3.52 4.54 -5.30
C VAL A 118 2.79 3.38 -5.95
N GLN A 119 1.48 3.32 -5.73
CA GLN A 119 0.65 2.31 -6.38
C GLN A 119 0.15 2.77 -7.74
N VAL A 120 0.28 1.90 -8.73
CA VAL A 120 -0.06 2.14 -10.14
C VAL A 120 -0.84 0.96 -10.70
N GLY A 121 -1.77 1.20 -11.62
CA GLY A 121 -2.60 0.16 -12.23
C GLY A 121 -2.43 0.02 -13.75
N SER A 122 -1.49 0.77 -14.35
CA SER A 122 -1.18 0.72 -15.79
C SER A 122 0.30 1.04 -16.07
N VAL A 123 0.79 0.64 -17.24
CA VAL A 123 2.13 0.98 -17.72
C VAL A 123 2.31 2.50 -17.83
N THR A 124 1.32 3.21 -18.36
CA THR A 124 1.35 4.68 -18.49
C THR A 124 1.52 5.37 -17.14
N GLU A 125 0.77 4.94 -16.13
CA GLU A 125 0.92 5.46 -14.76
C GLU A 125 2.30 5.12 -14.15
N ALA A 126 2.82 3.91 -14.40
CA ALA A 126 4.13 3.51 -13.90
C ALA A 126 5.23 4.42 -14.45
N ILE A 127 5.24 4.65 -15.77
CA ILE A 127 6.24 5.50 -16.43
C ILE A 127 6.09 6.97 -15.98
N SER A 128 4.88 7.52 -15.95
CA SER A 128 4.68 8.92 -15.55
C SER A 128 5.12 9.17 -14.11
N VAL A 129 4.76 8.28 -13.18
CA VAL A 129 5.20 8.34 -11.77
C VAL A 129 6.72 8.18 -11.67
N ALA A 130 7.32 7.25 -12.41
CA ALA A 130 8.75 7.00 -12.36
C ALA A 130 9.56 8.25 -12.77
N HIS A 131 9.16 8.92 -13.86
CA HIS A 131 9.79 10.17 -14.29
C HIS A 131 9.59 11.32 -13.30
N ALA A 132 8.37 11.49 -12.78
CA ALA A 132 8.04 12.65 -11.97
C ALA A 132 8.58 12.54 -10.53
N LEU A 133 8.58 11.34 -9.95
CA LEU A 133 8.88 11.14 -8.54
C LEU A 133 10.17 10.38 -8.29
N ASN A 134 10.63 9.54 -9.22
CA ASN A 134 11.74 8.59 -8.98
C ASN A 134 11.55 7.80 -7.67
N PRO A 135 10.43 7.07 -7.49
CA PRO A 135 10.12 6.37 -6.23
C PRO A 135 11.07 5.19 -5.98
N ASP A 136 11.16 4.75 -4.72
CA ASP A 136 11.94 3.57 -4.34
C ASP A 136 11.25 2.28 -4.80
N ALA A 137 9.91 2.27 -4.81
CA ALA A 137 9.12 1.15 -5.30
C ALA A 137 7.82 1.58 -5.99
N LEU A 138 7.42 0.80 -6.99
CA LEU A 138 6.08 0.82 -7.55
C LEU A 138 5.31 -0.42 -7.09
N VAL A 139 4.13 -0.19 -6.52
CA VAL A 139 3.18 -1.27 -6.26
C VAL A 139 2.27 -1.41 -7.46
N VAL A 140 2.54 -2.42 -8.27
CA VAL A 140 1.83 -2.68 -9.53
C VAL A 140 0.60 -3.51 -9.22
N GLN A 141 -0.56 -2.84 -9.18
CA GLN A 141 -1.84 -3.42 -8.81
C GLN A 141 -2.60 -3.88 -10.06
N GLY A 142 -2.80 -5.20 -10.18
CA GLY A 142 -3.64 -5.77 -11.23
C GLY A 142 -5.13 -5.81 -10.84
N SER A 143 -5.98 -6.12 -11.82
CA SER A 143 -7.44 -6.28 -11.65
C SER A 143 -7.84 -7.43 -10.71
N ASP A 144 -6.89 -8.31 -10.36
CA ASP A 144 -7.04 -9.39 -9.38
C ASP A 144 -7.09 -8.89 -7.92
N ALA A 145 -6.80 -7.61 -7.68
CA ALA A 145 -6.77 -7.05 -6.34
C ALA A 145 -8.16 -6.87 -5.73
N GLY A 146 -8.25 -7.08 -4.42
CA GLY A 146 -9.39 -6.67 -3.60
C GLY A 146 -9.30 -5.18 -3.23
N GLY A 147 -10.45 -4.58 -2.89
CA GLY A 147 -10.55 -3.16 -2.58
C GLY A 147 -10.40 -2.27 -3.83
N HIS A 148 -10.09 -1.00 -3.61
CA HIS A 148 -10.01 -0.02 -4.69
C HIS A 148 -8.81 -0.20 -5.60
N GLY A 149 -9.03 0.01 -6.89
CA GLY A 149 -8.04 0.02 -7.95
C GLY A 149 -8.62 0.64 -9.23
N LEU A 150 -7.82 0.77 -10.29
CA LEU A 150 -8.34 1.27 -11.57
C LEU A 150 -9.47 0.36 -12.09
N ALA A 151 -10.62 0.93 -12.42
CA ALA A 151 -11.79 0.20 -12.93
C ALA A 151 -11.47 -0.62 -14.18
N ARG A 152 -10.51 -0.14 -14.98
CA ARG A 152 -9.93 -0.86 -16.12
C ARG A 152 -8.44 -1.07 -15.86
N SER A 153 -8.05 -2.32 -15.66
CA SER A 153 -6.65 -2.71 -15.47
C SER A 153 -6.44 -4.15 -15.93
N ALA A 154 -5.21 -4.45 -16.33
CA ALA A 154 -4.76 -5.79 -16.64
C ALA A 154 -4.59 -6.64 -15.37
N SER A 155 -4.57 -7.97 -15.50
CA SER A 155 -4.21 -8.86 -14.40
C SER A 155 -2.74 -8.67 -14.02
N VAL A 156 -2.35 -9.01 -12.79
CA VAL A 156 -0.93 -9.03 -12.39
C VAL A 156 -0.07 -9.89 -13.32
N MET A 157 -0.66 -10.94 -13.92
CA MET A 157 0.05 -11.85 -14.83
C MET A 157 0.62 -11.14 -16.06
N THR A 158 -0.10 -10.16 -16.60
CA THR A 158 0.32 -9.41 -17.79
C THR A 158 0.86 -8.04 -17.44
N LEU A 159 0.32 -7.39 -16.41
CA LEU A 159 0.70 -6.03 -16.03
C LEU A 159 2.13 -5.95 -15.48
N VAL A 160 2.53 -6.90 -14.62
CA VAL A 160 3.86 -6.88 -13.98
C VAL A 160 5.00 -6.95 -15.00
N PRO A 161 5.04 -7.91 -15.95
CA PRO A 161 6.13 -7.98 -16.93
C PRO A 161 6.11 -6.76 -17.87
N GLU A 162 4.94 -6.30 -18.32
CA GLU A 162 4.85 -5.09 -19.17
C GLU A 162 5.41 -3.84 -18.47
N VAL A 163 5.12 -3.64 -17.18
CA VAL A 163 5.69 -2.54 -16.40
C VAL A 163 7.21 -2.71 -16.23
N ARG A 164 7.68 -3.94 -15.96
CA ARG A 164 9.12 -4.22 -15.82
C ARG A 164 9.88 -3.88 -17.09
N ASP A 165 9.40 -4.35 -18.23
CA ASP A 165 10.03 -4.13 -19.53
C ASP A 165 10.02 -2.63 -19.88
N ALA A 166 8.89 -1.94 -19.68
CA ALA A 166 8.80 -0.50 -19.92
C ALA A 166 9.79 0.30 -19.06
N LEU A 167 9.93 -0.01 -17.76
CA LEU A 167 10.92 0.66 -16.91
C LEU A 167 12.36 0.36 -17.35
N GLN A 168 12.64 -0.85 -17.83
CA GLN A 168 13.95 -1.20 -18.36
C GLN A 168 14.29 -0.41 -19.63
N GLU A 169 13.33 -0.27 -20.55
CA GLU A 169 13.48 0.56 -21.76
C GLU A 169 13.75 2.03 -21.42
N GLN A 170 13.09 2.55 -20.37
CA GLN A 170 13.33 3.90 -19.84
C GLN A 170 14.60 4.01 -18.96
N ARG A 171 15.36 2.92 -18.77
CA ARG A 171 16.56 2.86 -17.91
C ARG A 171 16.28 3.22 -16.45
N MET A 172 15.13 2.79 -15.93
CA MET A 172 14.66 2.99 -14.55
C MET A 172 14.54 1.68 -13.77
N ASN A 173 15.40 0.71 -14.08
CA ASN A 173 15.40 -0.62 -13.47
C ASN A 173 15.83 -0.63 -11.99
N HIS A 174 16.30 0.49 -11.44
CA HIS A 174 16.57 0.65 -10.01
C HIS A 174 15.28 0.73 -9.18
N ILE A 175 14.14 1.05 -9.79
CA ILE A 175 12.84 1.08 -9.11
C ILE A 175 12.36 -0.35 -8.87
N SER A 176 12.08 -0.68 -7.61
CA SER A 176 11.55 -1.99 -7.24
C SER A 176 10.09 -2.13 -7.66
N ILE A 177 9.69 -3.32 -8.10
CA ILE A 177 8.29 -3.63 -8.43
C ILE A 177 7.73 -4.57 -7.37
N LEU A 178 6.58 -4.23 -6.79
CA LEU A 178 5.82 -5.13 -5.94
C LEU A 178 4.51 -5.48 -6.61
N ALA A 179 4.30 -6.76 -6.91
CA ALA A 179 3.06 -7.21 -7.52
C ALA A 179 1.93 -7.22 -6.47
N ALA A 180 0.76 -6.69 -6.83
CA ALA A 180 -0.39 -6.62 -5.94
C ALA A 180 -1.67 -7.09 -6.64
N GLY A 181 -2.32 -8.09 -6.07
CA GLY A 181 -3.59 -8.65 -6.56
C GLY A 181 -3.53 -10.15 -6.77
N GLY A 182 -4.55 -10.88 -6.30
CA GLY A 182 -4.61 -12.35 -6.42
C GLY A 182 -3.58 -13.17 -5.63
N ILE A 183 -2.59 -12.54 -4.99
CA ILE A 183 -1.49 -13.23 -4.30
C ILE A 183 -1.87 -13.52 -2.84
N VAL A 184 -1.81 -14.80 -2.46
CA VAL A 184 -2.22 -15.27 -1.12
C VAL A 184 -1.25 -16.25 -0.45
N ASP A 185 -0.33 -16.85 -1.20
CA ASP A 185 0.63 -17.84 -0.73
C ASP A 185 1.93 -17.85 -1.55
N GLY A 186 2.81 -18.79 -1.24
CA GLY A 186 4.12 -18.93 -1.89
C GLY A 186 4.07 -19.19 -3.40
N ARG A 187 2.98 -19.75 -3.95
CA ARG A 187 2.85 -19.98 -5.40
C ARG A 187 2.66 -18.66 -6.12
N GLY A 188 1.78 -17.81 -5.59
CA GLY A 188 1.58 -16.44 -6.09
C GLY A 188 2.86 -15.62 -6.00
N MET A 189 3.57 -15.71 -4.87
CA MET A 189 4.88 -15.06 -4.70
C MET A 189 5.89 -15.54 -5.75
N ALA A 190 6.07 -16.85 -5.92
CA ALA A 190 7.01 -17.40 -6.90
C ALA A 190 6.67 -16.98 -8.34
N ALA A 191 5.38 -17.00 -8.70
CA ALA A 191 4.93 -16.51 -10.00
C ALA A 191 5.24 -15.02 -10.18
N SER A 192 4.95 -14.17 -9.19
CA SER A 192 5.26 -12.73 -9.27
C SER A 192 6.75 -12.45 -9.42
N LEU A 193 7.62 -13.19 -8.72
CA LEU A 193 9.08 -13.08 -8.90
C LEU A 193 9.51 -13.48 -10.32
N ALA A 194 8.94 -14.56 -10.87
CA ALA A 194 9.21 -14.99 -12.23
C ALA A 194 8.75 -13.98 -13.28
N LEU A 195 7.68 -13.22 -13.00
CA LEU A 195 7.20 -12.10 -13.82
C LEU A 195 8.08 -10.84 -13.72
N GLY A 196 9.10 -10.83 -12.86
CA GLY A 196 10.02 -9.71 -12.70
C GLY A 196 9.72 -8.78 -11.54
N ALA A 197 8.81 -9.13 -10.62
CA ALA A 197 8.63 -8.39 -9.37
C ALA A 197 9.79 -8.64 -8.41
N SER A 198 10.10 -7.65 -7.57
CA SER A 198 11.04 -7.76 -6.44
C SER A 198 10.36 -8.35 -5.19
N GLY A 199 9.04 -8.36 -5.15
CA GLY A 199 8.23 -8.87 -4.04
C GLY A 199 6.74 -8.71 -4.32
N VAL A 200 5.93 -8.91 -3.28
CA VAL A 200 4.46 -8.86 -3.39
C VAL A 200 3.83 -8.06 -2.27
N ALA A 201 2.71 -7.42 -2.57
CA ALA A 201 1.84 -6.80 -1.58
C ALA A 201 0.53 -7.60 -1.48
N MET A 202 0.24 -8.10 -0.27
CA MET A 202 -0.97 -8.86 0.01
C MET A 202 -1.98 -8.00 0.78
N GLY A 203 -3.24 -8.05 0.37
CA GLY A 203 -4.36 -7.40 1.06
C GLY A 203 -5.29 -8.43 1.67
N THR A 204 -6.13 -9.04 0.83
CA THR A 204 -7.16 -10.02 1.23
C THR A 204 -6.64 -11.11 2.15
N ARG A 205 -5.41 -11.61 1.94
CA ARG A 205 -4.80 -12.64 2.80
C ARG A 205 -4.70 -12.20 4.27
N PHE A 206 -4.40 -10.93 4.53
CA PHE A 206 -4.30 -10.43 5.90
C PHE A 206 -5.67 -10.16 6.54
N LEU A 207 -6.76 -10.09 5.77
CA LEU A 207 -8.11 -10.03 6.36
C LEU A 207 -8.44 -11.29 7.19
N ALA A 208 -7.78 -12.41 6.90
CA ALA A 208 -7.91 -13.67 7.64
C ALA A 208 -6.98 -13.77 8.86
N SER A 209 -6.19 -12.73 9.16
CA SER A 209 -5.29 -12.71 10.34
C SER A 209 -6.02 -12.27 11.62
N LEU A 210 -5.47 -12.63 12.78
CA LEU A 210 -6.03 -12.26 14.08
C LEU A 210 -5.81 -10.78 14.40
N GLU A 211 -4.78 -10.19 13.81
CA GLU A 211 -4.32 -8.83 14.09
C GLU A 211 -5.04 -7.77 13.23
N ALA A 212 -5.75 -8.20 12.18
CA ALA A 212 -6.57 -7.34 11.35
C ALA A 212 -7.76 -6.78 12.14
N THR A 213 -7.97 -5.46 12.08
CA THR A 213 -9.15 -4.82 12.66
C THR A 213 -10.35 -4.98 11.71
N VAL A 214 -10.93 -6.17 11.69
CA VAL A 214 -12.03 -6.52 10.78
C VAL A 214 -13.23 -7.03 11.58
N ALA A 215 -14.44 -6.67 11.17
CA ALA A 215 -15.66 -7.17 11.79
C ALA A 215 -15.73 -8.70 11.61
N HIS A 216 -16.09 -9.44 12.66
CA HIS A 216 -16.10 -10.90 12.64
C HIS A 216 -16.94 -11.47 11.48
N GLY A 217 -18.11 -10.88 11.21
CA GLY A 217 -18.96 -11.30 10.08
C GLY A 217 -18.27 -11.15 8.73
N TYR A 218 -17.48 -10.08 8.54
CA TYR A 218 -16.71 -9.87 7.32
C TYR A 218 -15.57 -10.89 7.21
N GLN A 219 -14.82 -11.13 8.28
CA GLN A 219 -13.76 -12.15 8.28
C GLN A 219 -14.32 -13.56 8.03
N THR A 220 -15.45 -13.89 8.66
CA THR A 220 -16.15 -15.17 8.42
C THR A 220 -16.51 -15.32 6.97
N GLU A 221 -16.98 -14.24 6.33
CA GLU A 221 -17.37 -14.31 4.93
C GLU A 221 -16.17 -14.48 4.00
N ILE A 222 -15.05 -13.79 4.25
CA ILE A 222 -13.79 -14.02 3.53
C ILE A 222 -13.33 -15.49 3.62
N LEU A 223 -13.55 -16.15 4.76
CA LEU A 223 -13.17 -17.55 4.98
C LEU A 223 -14.18 -18.54 4.36
N ARG A 224 -15.45 -18.16 4.25
CA ARG A 224 -16.52 -19.02 3.73
C ARG A 224 -16.56 -19.02 2.20
N VAL A 225 -16.34 -17.87 1.56
CA VAL A 225 -16.44 -17.76 0.10
C VAL A 225 -15.34 -18.57 -0.62
N SER A 226 -15.70 -19.05 -1.80
CA SER A 226 -14.81 -19.76 -2.72
C SER A 226 -15.08 -19.27 -4.14
N ASP A 227 -14.18 -19.53 -5.08
CA ASP A 227 -14.31 -19.06 -6.47
C ASP A 227 -14.45 -17.53 -6.57
N GLY A 228 -13.44 -16.83 -6.01
CA GLY A 228 -13.43 -15.37 -5.94
C GLY A 228 -13.59 -14.67 -7.30
N GLY A 229 -13.24 -15.32 -8.40
CA GLY A 229 -13.45 -14.78 -9.75
C GLY A 229 -14.94 -14.61 -10.09
N LEU A 230 -15.80 -15.47 -9.55
CA LEU A 230 -17.26 -15.43 -9.73
C LEU A 230 -17.99 -14.77 -8.55
N THR A 231 -17.46 -14.89 -7.32
CA THR A 231 -18.15 -14.41 -6.12
C THR A 231 -17.77 -13.00 -5.70
N THR A 232 -16.81 -12.37 -6.36
CA THR A 232 -16.48 -10.96 -6.15
C THR A 232 -16.90 -10.13 -7.35
N VAL A 233 -17.24 -8.87 -7.09
CA VAL A 233 -17.64 -7.92 -8.14
C VAL A 233 -16.91 -6.61 -7.97
N ARG A 234 -16.68 -5.92 -9.09
CA ARG A 234 -16.23 -4.52 -9.07
C ARG A 234 -17.44 -3.61 -9.07
N SER A 235 -17.47 -2.66 -8.15
CA SER A 235 -18.61 -1.76 -7.97
C SER A 235 -18.21 -0.46 -7.29
N THR A 236 -19.05 0.55 -7.33
CA THR A 236 -18.96 1.75 -6.48
C THR A 236 -20.04 1.75 -5.39
N VAL A 237 -20.85 0.69 -5.29
CA VAL A 237 -21.99 0.61 -4.37
C VAL A 237 -21.54 0.75 -2.91
N TYR A 238 -20.45 0.10 -2.52
CA TYR A 238 -19.98 0.16 -1.14
C TYR A 238 -19.46 1.55 -0.75
N ASP A 239 -18.98 2.36 -1.70
CA ASP A 239 -18.59 3.75 -1.46
C ASP A 239 -19.82 4.62 -1.17
N ARG A 240 -20.87 4.47 -1.99
CA ARG A 240 -22.16 5.17 -1.81
C ARG A 240 -22.82 4.80 -0.49
N VAL A 241 -22.83 3.51 -0.14
CA VAL A 241 -23.41 3.03 1.13
C VAL A 241 -22.63 3.56 2.34
N ARG A 242 -21.32 3.79 2.20
CA ARG A 242 -20.45 4.35 3.26
C ARG A 242 -20.40 5.88 3.25
N GLY A 243 -20.99 6.55 2.26
CA GLY A 243 -20.89 8.00 2.08
C GLY A 243 -19.48 8.49 1.73
N ILE A 244 -18.66 7.67 1.07
CA ILE A 244 -17.29 8.03 0.66
C ILE A 244 -17.30 8.42 -0.82
N GLU A 245 -17.46 9.70 -1.12
CA GLU A 245 -17.62 10.20 -2.50
C GLU A 245 -16.34 10.81 -3.10
N GLY A 246 -15.23 10.79 -2.36
CA GLY A 246 -13.98 11.45 -2.76
C GLY A 246 -13.11 10.68 -3.76
N TRP A 247 -13.48 9.45 -4.13
CA TRP A 247 -12.71 8.65 -5.08
C TRP A 247 -12.73 9.27 -6.49
N PRO A 248 -11.58 9.38 -7.18
CA PRO A 248 -11.55 9.76 -8.59
C PRO A 248 -12.31 8.75 -9.46
N VAL A 249 -12.94 9.22 -10.53
CA VAL A 249 -13.92 8.45 -11.33
C VAL A 249 -13.35 7.19 -11.99
N GLN A 250 -12.03 7.14 -12.19
CA GLN A 250 -11.33 5.99 -12.76
C GLN A 250 -11.15 4.84 -11.75
N TYR A 251 -11.47 5.05 -10.48
CA TYR A 251 -11.41 4.03 -9.43
C TYR A 251 -12.80 3.47 -9.14
N ASP A 252 -12.85 2.16 -9.06
CA ASP A 252 -13.88 1.41 -8.35
C ASP A 252 -13.13 0.44 -7.44
N GLY A 253 -13.77 -0.64 -7.03
CA GLY A 253 -13.12 -1.62 -6.18
C GLY A 253 -13.90 -2.91 -6.07
N ARG A 254 -13.15 -3.92 -5.64
CA ARG A 254 -13.54 -5.31 -5.67
C ARG A 254 -13.85 -5.82 -4.27
N GLY A 255 -15.03 -6.38 -4.09
CA GLY A 255 -15.51 -6.95 -2.83
C GLY A 255 -16.25 -8.25 -3.05
#